data_AF-A0A2S8P5M5-F1
#
_entry.id   AF-A0A2S8P5M5-F1
#
_cell.length_a   1.000
_cell.length_b   1.000
_cell.length_c   1.000
_cell.angle_alpha   90.00
_cell.angle_beta   90.00
_cell.angle_gamma   90.00
#
_symmetry.space_group_name_H-M   'P 1'
#
loop_
_entity.id
_entity.type
_entity.pdbx_description
1 polymer ?
#
loop_
_entity_poly.entity_id
_entity_poly.type
_entity_poly.pdbx_seq_one_letter_code
_entity_poly.pdbx_strand_id
1 'polypeptide(L)'
;MIHSNPIHPDALDKLSAFAVTQEHALVFLDHAQMSCSQGYHPHVELCLKSLGVTHPSHHASFCEGRTIYQTMLFCTPQEETEYREHFDGLHFVRWHPLSMDVLPAGGSKAEGVTRLAARLGFEPENIYAFGDNYNDMEMFQYADCSIAMGNAPEALRQLASHVTLSADQDGIWHGLKWTGLI
;
A
#
# COMPACT_ATOMS: atom_id res chain seq x y z
N MET A 1 -0.68 20.17 0.43
CA MET A 1 -0.48 19.01 -0.45
C MET A 1 0.88 19.16 -1.13
N ILE A 2 1.79 18.21 -0.94
CA ILE A 2 3.21 18.29 -1.39
C ILE A 2 3.37 17.71 -2.80
N HIS A 3 2.64 16.65 -3.08
CA HIS A 3 2.53 16.01 -4.38
C HIS A 3 1.15 15.35 -4.45
N SER A 4 0.61 15.24 -5.65
CA SER A 4 -0.67 14.57 -5.92
C SER A 4 -0.48 13.76 -7.19
N ASN A 5 -0.71 12.46 -7.09
CA ASN A 5 -0.70 11.52 -8.20
C ASN A 5 -1.95 10.65 -8.07
N PRO A 6 -3.12 11.12 -8.53
CA PRO A 6 -4.34 10.33 -8.47
C PRO A 6 -4.39 9.28 -9.59
N ILE A 7 -5.16 8.22 -9.37
CA ILE A 7 -5.46 7.25 -10.42
C ILE A 7 -6.32 7.95 -11.48
N HIS A 8 -5.94 7.81 -12.75
CA HIS A 8 -6.70 8.39 -13.84
C HIS A 8 -8.12 7.78 -13.89
N PRO A 9 -9.20 8.57 -14.01
CA PRO A 9 -10.57 8.06 -14.04
C PRO A 9 -10.78 6.93 -15.06
N ASP A 10 -10.33 7.11 -16.30
CA ASP A 10 -10.43 6.05 -17.33
C ASP A 10 -9.72 4.75 -16.95
N ALA A 11 -8.60 4.82 -16.23
CA ALA A 11 -7.89 3.63 -15.77
C ALA A 11 -8.67 2.94 -14.64
N LEU A 12 -9.26 3.73 -13.74
CA LEU A 12 -10.11 3.24 -12.65
C LEU A 12 -11.40 2.60 -13.18
N ASP A 13 -12.02 3.19 -14.21
CA ASP A 13 -13.22 2.66 -14.84
C ASP A 13 -12.94 1.33 -15.55
N LYS A 14 -11.84 1.27 -16.32
CA LYS A 14 -11.39 0.01 -16.95
C LYS A 14 -11.06 -1.06 -15.93
N LEU A 15 -10.36 -0.70 -14.85
CA LEU A 15 -10.04 -1.61 -13.75
C LEU A 15 -11.31 -2.13 -13.09
N SER A 16 -12.28 -1.26 -12.82
CA SER A 16 -13.56 -1.63 -12.20
C SER A 16 -14.37 -2.56 -13.09
N ALA A 17 -14.45 -2.25 -14.39
CA ALA A 17 -15.13 -3.12 -15.36
C ALA A 17 -14.46 -4.50 -15.44
N PHE A 18 -13.12 -4.55 -15.49
CA PHE A 18 -12.38 -5.79 -15.52
C PHE A 18 -12.56 -6.60 -14.22
N ALA A 19 -12.48 -5.96 -13.05
CA ALA A 19 -12.72 -6.60 -11.75
C ALA A 19 -14.11 -7.25 -11.67
N VAL A 20 -15.13 -6.59 -12.20
CA VAL A 20 -16.49 -7.16 -12.29
C VAL A 20 -16.51 -8.42 -13.16
N THR A 21 -15.79 -8.45 -14.30
CA THR A 21 -15.74 -9.66 -15.16
C THR A 21 -15.03 -10.84 -14.50
N GLN A 22 -14.18 -10.58 -13.52
CA GLN A 22 -13.45 -11.58 -12.75
C GLN A 22 -14.13 -11.92 -11.41
N GLU A 23 -15.30 -11.34 -11.12
CA GLU A 23 -15.99 -11.46 -9.82
C GLU A 23 -15.14 -10.98 -8.62
N HIS A 24 -14.24 -10.02 -8.84
CA HIS A 24 -13.39 -9.45 -7.80
C HIS A 24 -13.93 -8.10 -7.29
N ALA A 25 -13.74 -7.85 -6.00
CA ALA A 25 -14.09 -6.59 -5.36
C ALA A 25 -12.93 -5.58 -5.43
N LEU A 26 -13.30 -4.29 -5.43
CA LEU A 26 -12.40 -3.17 -5.21
C LEU A 26 -12.85 -2.38 -3.98
N VAL A 27 -11.90 -1.75 -3.29
CA VAL A 27 -12.18 -0.69 -2.32
C VAL A 27 -11.46 0.56 -2.76
N PHE A 28 -12.20 1.63 -2.99
CA PHE A 28 -11.70 2.93 -3.42
C PHE A 28 -11.35 3.78 -2.20
N LEU A 29 -10.19 4.44 -2.25
CA LEU A 29 -9.72 5.32 -1.18
C LEU A 29 -9.54 6.75 -1.71
N ASP A 30 -10.29 7.68 -1.14
CA ASP A 30 -10.01 9.11 -1.27
C ASP A 30 -9.23 9.62 -0.03
N HIS A 31 -9.10 10.94 0.12
CA HIS A 31 -8.38 11.55 1.24
C HIS A 31 -9.09 11.43 2.60
N ALA A 32 -10.34 10.96 2.65
CA ALA A 32 -11.20 10.98 3.83
C ALA A 32 -11.99 9.68 4.07
N GLN A 33 -12.32 8.92 3.02
CA GLN A 33 -13.30 7.84 3.05
C GLN A 33 -12.85 6.65 2.20
N MET A 34 -13.36 5.48 2.57
CA MET A 34 -13.25 4.24 1.80
C MET A 34 -14.65 3.80 1.35
N SER A 35 -14.78 3.27 0.14
CA SER A 35 -16.01 2.63 -0.31
C SER A 35 -15.73 1.37 -1.12
N CYS A 36 -16.53 0.34 -0.87
CA CYS A 36 -16.47 -0.91 -1.62
C CYS A 36 -17.18 -0.76 -2.96
N SER A 37 -16.69 -1.44 -4.01
CA SER A 37 -17.30 -1.47 -5.35
C SER A 37 -18.59 -2.29 -5.42
N GLN A 38 -18.84 -3.10 -4.40
CA GLN A 38 -20.03 -3.94 -4.28
C GLN A 38 -20.46 -4.03 -2.82
N GLY A 39 -21.55 -4.75 -2.56
CA GLY A 39 -22.01 -5.05 -1.21
C GLY A 39 -21.02 -5.89 -0.42
N TYR A 40 -21.54 -6.80 0.42
CA TYR A 40 -20.66 -7.67 1.20
C TYR A 40 -19.77 -8.54 0.30
N HIS A 41 -18.47 -8.54 0.56
CA HIS A 41 -17.52 -9.46 -0.08
C HIS A 41 -16.62 -10.11 0.99
N PRO A 42 -16.52 -11.44 1.04
CA PRO A 42 -15.82 -12.13 2.13
C PRO A 42 -14.32 -11.81 2.17
N HIS A 43 -13.66 -11.66 1.02
CA HIS A 43 -12.24 -11.27 1.00
C HIS A 43 -12.04 -9.86 1.54
N VAL A 44 -12.98 -8.93 1.31
CA VAL A 44 -12.90 -7.55 1.81
C VAL A 44 -13.02 -7.55 3.33
N GLU A 45 -13.99 -8.28 3.88
CA GLU A 45 -14.16 -8.40 5.33
C GLU A 45 -12.91 -9.00 5.99
N LEU A 46 -12.42 -10.14 5.48
CA LEU A 46 -11.27 -10.84 6.06
C LEU A 46 -10.01 -9.97 6.03
N CYS A 47 -9.73 -9.29 4.91
CA CYS A 47 -8.58 -8.41 4.79
C CYS A 47 -8.69 -7.18 5.69
N LEU A 48 -9.82 -6.48 5.67
CA LEU A 48 -9.93 -5.23 6.43
C LEU A 48 -10.02 -5.50 7.94
N LYS A 49 -10.58 -6.64 8.35
CA LYS A 49 -10.55 -7.07 9.75
C LYS A 49 -9.13 -7.32 10.26
N SER A 50 -8.21 -7.81 9.44
CA SER A 50 -6.80 -7.97 9.85
C SER A 50 -6.09 -6.62 10.05
N LEU A 51 -6.61 -5.54 9.44
CA LEU A 51 -6.21 -4.15 9.68
C LEU A 51 -7.00 -3.47 10.82
N GLY A 52 -7.95 -4.16 11.46
CA GLY A 52 -8.85 -3.56 12.44
C GLY A 52 -9.89 -2.59 11.84
N VAL A 53 -10.10 -2.65 10.52
CA VAL A 53 -11.03 -1.80 9.77
C VAL A 53 -12.33 -2.56 9.48
N THR A 54 -13.47 -1.90 9.69
CA THR A 54 -14.79 -2.47 9.36
C THR A 54 -15.03 -2.45 7.86
N HIS A 55 -15.75 -3.45 7.33
CA HIS A 55 -16.11 -3.51 5.91
C HIS A 55 -16.80 -2.20 5.45
N PRO A 56 -16.26 -1.49 4.43
CA PRO A 56 -16.84 -0.26 3.91
C PRO A 56 -18.21 -0.48 3.28
N SER A 57 -19.05 0.55 3.31
CA SER A 57 -20.32 0.54 2.59
C SER A 57 -20.11 0.61 1.07
N HIS A 58 -21.05 0.02 0.32
CA HIS A 58 -21.12 0.13 -1.13
C HIS A 58 -21.74 1.46 -1.55
N HIS A 59 -21.03 2.23 -2.36
CA HIS A 59 -21.54 3.47 -2.96
C HIS A 59 -21.30 3.41 -4.46
N ALA A 60 -22.35 3.13 -5.25
CA ALA A 60 -22.25 2.86 -6.68
C ALA A 60 -21.55 3.97 -7.49
N SER A 61 -21.74 5.24 -7.08
CA SER A 61 -21.16 6.42 -7.72
C SER A 61 -20.03 7.04 -6.88
N PHE A 62 -19.33 6.25 -6.05
CA PHE A 62 -18.29 6.79 -5.16
C PHE A 62 -17.20 7.55 -5.93
N CYS A 63 -16.78 7.03 -7.08
CA CYS A 63 -15.71 7.62 -7.89
C CYS A 63 -16.17 8.86 -8.67
N GLU A 64 -17.47 9.09 -8.84
CA GLU A 64 -17.99 10.21 -9.63
C GLU A 64 -17.66 11.55 -8.96
N GLY A 65 -16.89 12.38 -9.65
CA GLY A 65 -16.47 13.68 -9.15
C GLY A 65 -15.47 13.62 -7.99
N ARG A 66 -14.92 12.44 -7.68
CA ARG A 66 -13.92 12.26 -6.62
C ARG A 66 -12.54 11.94 -7.18
N THR A 67 -11.54 12.41 -6.46
CA THR A 67 -10.14 12.07 -6.73
C THR A 67 -9.76 10.85 -5.91
N ILE A 68 -9.56 9.72 -6.59
CA ILE A 68 -9.11 8.47 -5.98
C ILE A 68 -7.59 8.39 -6.08
N TYR A 69 -6.94 8.17 -4.93
CA TYR A 69 -5.48 8.11 -4.85
C TYR A 69 -4.96 6.68 -4.83
N GLN A 70 -5.76 5.77 -4.30
CA GLN A 70 -5.44 4.36 -4.17
C GLN A 70 -6.72 3.55 -4.26
N THR A 71 -6.60 2.33 -4.78
CA THR A 71 -7.65 1.32 -4.75
C THR A 71 -7.05 0.04 -4.19
N MET A 72 -7.81 -0.72 -3.40
CA MET A 72 -7.45 -2.09 -3.02
C MET A 72 -8.20 -3.06 -3.92
N LEU A 73 -7.48 -3.99 -4.55
CA LEU A 73 -8.04 -5.07 -5.36
C LEU A 73 -8.00 -6.38 -4.57
N PHE A 74 -9.16 -7.03 -4.45
CA PHE A 74 -9.31 -8.24 -3.65
C PHE A 74 -9.30 -9.49 -4.53
N CYS A 75 -8.11 -10.03 -4.75
CA CYS A 75 -7.86 -11.25 -5.53
C CYS A 75 -6.76 -12.11 -4.90
N THR A 76 -6.71 -13.38 -5.30
CA THR A 76 -5.68 -14.35 -4.89
C THR A 76 -4.38 -14.16 -5.69
N PRO A 77 -3.24 -14.75 -5.26
CA PRO A 77 -1.98 -14.67 -6.00
C PRO A 77 -2.03 -15.32 -7.39
N GLN A 78 -2.94 -16.27 -7.61
CA GLN A 78 -3.10 -16.94 -8.91
C GLN A 78 -3.81 -16.04 -9.93
N GLU A 79 -4.61 -15.10 -9.45
CA GLU A 79 -5.44 -14.19 -10.26
C GLU A 79 -4.71 -12.89 -10.63
N GLU A 80 -3.61 -12.54 -9.96
CA GLU A 80 -2.99 -11.22 -10.13
C GLU A 80 -2.30 -11.00 -11.47
N THR A 81 -1.83 -12.07 -12.11
CA THR A 81 -1.08 -11.99 -13.38
C THR A 81 -1.89 -11.30 -14.46
N GLU A 82 -3.19 -11.61 -14.54
CA GLU A 82 -4.08 -10.98 -15.53
C GLU A 82 -4.14 -9.46 -15.34
N TYR A 83 -4.22 -8.97 -14.10
CA TYR A 83 -4.23 -7.53 -13.82
C TYR A 83 -2.92 -6.86 -14.20
N ARG A 84 -1.78 -7.47 -13.87
CA ARG A 84 -0.46 -6.93 -14.17
C ARG A 84 -0.22 -6.83 -15.67
N GLU A 85 -0.70 -7.81 -16.44
CA GLU A 85 -0.55 -7.82 -17.90
C GLU A 85 -1.54 -6.90 -18.63
N HIS A 86 -2.72 -6.64 -18.05
CA HIS A 86 -3.75 -5.80 -18.67
C HIS A 86 -3.59 -4.29 -18.40
N PHE A 87 -2.86 -3.92 -17.33
CA PHE A 87 -2.82 -2.55 -16.83
C PHE A 87 -1.40 -2.03 -16.60
N ASP A 88 -0.64 -1.80 -17.68
CA ASP A 88 0.72 -1.22 -17.62
C ASP A 88 0.80 0.18 -16.96
N GLY A 89 -0.33 0.91 -16.91
CA GLY A 89 -0.43 2.23 -16.29
C GLY A 89 -0.71 2.21 -14.78
N LEU A 90 -0.87 1.02 -14.19
CA LEU A 90 -1.15 0.82 -12.78
C LEU A 90 -0.04 -0.02 -12.15
N HIS A 91 0.26 0.26 -10.89
CA HIS A 91 1.21 -0.50 -10.10
C HIS A 91 0.47 -1.30 -9.04
N PHE A 92 0.74 -2.62 -9.00
CA PHE A 92 0.06 -3.57 -8.12
C PHE A 92 1.02 -4.11 -7.07
N VAL A 93 0.73 -3.86 -5.79
CA VAL A 93 1.57 -4.27 -4.67
C VAL A 93 0.79 -5.18 -3.73
N ARG A 94 1.16 -6.45 -3.67
CA ARG A 94 0.53 -7.40 -2.75
C ARG A 94 1.04 -7.18 -1.34
N TRP A 95 0.12 -6.92 -0.41
CA TRP A 95 0.41 -6.82 1.03
C TRP A 95 -0.40 -7.83 1.86
N HIS A 96 -1.39 -8.49 1.24
CA HIS A 96 -2.20 -9.53 1.87
C HIS A 96 -2.44 -10.71 0.90
N PRO A 97 -2.59 -11.96 1.38
CA PRO A 97 -2.89 -13.10 0.51
C PRO A 97 -4.13 -12.93 -0.37
N LEU A 98 -5.08 -12.08 0.04
CA LEU A 98 -6.33 -11.82 -0.68
C LEU A 98 -6.48 -10.38 -1.16
N SER A 99 -5.43 -9.55 -1.09
CA SER A 99 -5.51 -8.14 -1.50
C SER A 99 -4.20 -7.57 -2.02
N MET A 100 -4.33 -6.66 -2.99
CA MET A 100 -3.25 -5.83 -3.51
C MET A 100 -3.64 -4.37 -3.45
N ASP A 101 -2.67 -3.50 -3.15
CA ASP A 101 -2.79 -2.08 -3.40
C ASP A 101 -2.60 -1.82 -4.90
N VAL A 102 -3.46 -0.97 -5.45
CA VAL A 102 -3.42 -0.46 -6.82
C VAL A 102 -3.12 1.02 -6.75
N LEU A 103 -1.99 1.39 -7.33
CA LEU A 103 -1.43 2.73 -7.34
C LEU A 103 -1.28 3.20 -8.80
N PRO A 104 -1.30 4.52 -9.07
CA PRO A 104 -0.94 5.01 -10.39
C PRO A 104 0.55 4.74 -10.68
N ALA A 105 0.90 4.61 -11.96
CA ALA A 105 2.30 4.47 -12.36
C ALA A 105 3.19 5.56 -11.75
N GLY A 106 4.35 5.15 -11.24
CA GLY A 106 5.30 6.03 -10.53
C GLY A 106 4.83 6.47 -9.14
N GLY A 107 3.70 5.97 -8.63
CA GLY A 107 3.25 6.19 -7.26
C GLY A 107 3.70 5.06 -6.33
N SER A 108 4.48 5.40 -5.30
CA SER A 108 4.80 4.48 -4.20
C SER A 108 5.08 5.22 -2.89
N LYS A 109 5.16 4.47 -1.78
CA LYS A 109 5.57 5.03 -0.47
C LYS A 109 6.95 5.67 -0.56
N ALA A 110 7.89 5.02 -1.27
CA ALA A 110 9.24 5.52 -1.46
C ALA A 110 9.21 6.89 -2.15
N GLU A 111 8.47 7.03 -3.25
CA GLU A 111 8.33 8.29 -3.96
C GLU A 111 7.71 9.40 -3.08
N GLY A 112 6.73 9.05 -2.25
CA GLY A 112 6.14 9.95 -1.28
C GLY A 112 7.16 10.48 -0.26
N VAL A 113 7.97 9.58 0.32
CA VAL A 113 9.03 9.92 1.27
C VAL A 113 10.12 10.75 0.59
N THR A 114 10.56 10.39 -0.61
CA THR A 114 11.56 11.14 -1.40
C THR A 114 11.13 12.59 -1.61
N ARG A 115 9.89 12.81 -2.07
CA ARG A 115 9.37 14.16 -2.30
C ARG A 115 9.20 14.95 -1.01
N LEU A 116 8.80 14.30 0.07
CA LEU A 116 8.67 14.93 1.37
C LEU A 116 10.05 15.36 1.91
N ALA A 117 11.02 14.47 1.89
CA ALA A 117 12.38 14.73 2.36
C ALA A 117 13.02 15.89 1.57
N ALA A 118 12.96 15.84 0.23
CA ALA A 118 13.47 16.91 -0.63
C ALA A 118 12.82 18.27 -0.34
N ARG A 119 11.51 18.30 -0.08
CA ARG A 119 10.81 19.54 0.28
C ARG A 119 11.24 20.08 1.65
N LEU A 120 11.55 19.20 2.59
CA LEU A 120 11.99 19.58 3.94
C LEU A 120 13.50 19.87 4.01
N GLY A 121 14.24 19.61 2.94
CA GLY A 121 15.69 19.79 2.89
C GLY A 121 16.46 18.70 3.63
N PHE A 122 15.90 17.49 3.72
CA PHE A 122 16.58 16.33 4.25
C PHE A 122 17.22 15.53 3.13
N GLU A 123 18.51 15.26 3.29
CA GLU A 123 19.24 14.33 2.43
C GLU A 123 18.88 12.87 2.75
N PRO A 124 18.95 11.94 1.79
CA PRO A 124 18.60 10.52 1.98
C PRO A 124 19.32 9.85 3.16
N GLU A 125 20.54 10.28 3.49
CA GLU A 125 21.35 9.76 4.61
C GLU A 125 20.72 10.05 5.99
N ASN A 126 19.72 10.95 6.05
CA ASN A 126 19.00 11.26 7.27
C ASN A 126 17.62 10.58 7.35
N ILE A 127 17.35 9.63 6.45
CA ILE A 127 16.06 8.96 6.35
C ILE A 127 16.17 7.56 6.95
N TYR A 128 15.37 7.35 8.00
CA TYR A 128 15.19 6.05 8.63
C TYR A 128 13.81 5.51 8.28
N ALA A 129 13.76 4.27 7.79
CA ALA A 129 12.52 3.61 7.39
C ALA A 129 12.25 2.38 8.26
N PHE A 130 11.05 2.28 8.81
CA PHE A 130 10.57 1.06 9.47
C PHE A 130 9.52 0.40 8.58
N GLY A 131 9.58 -0.93 8.46
CA GLY A 131 8.69 -1.68 7.57
C GLY A 131 8.43 -3.08 8.09
N ASP A 132 7.24 -3.58 7.79
CA ASP A 132 6.77 -4.88 8.27
C ASP A 132 6.18 -5.75 7.14
N ASN A 133 6.05 -5.21 5.92
CA ASN A 133 5.41 -5.94 4.82
C ASN A 133 6.05 -5.68 3.45
N TYR A 134 5.64 -6.43 2.43
CA TYR A 134 6.19 -6.35 1.07
C TYR A 134 6.04 -4.95 0.43
N ASN A 135 5.01 -4.19 0.82
CA ASN A 135 4.82 -2.81 0.33
C ASN A 135 5.82 -1.80 0.92
N ASP A 136 6.72 -2.21 1.81
CA ASP A 136 7.81 -1.38 2.34
C ASP A 136 9.16 -1.64 1.63
N MET A 137 9.24 -2.65 0.75
CA MET A 137 10.49 -3.03 0.08
C MET A 137 11.11 -1.87 -0.71
N GLU A 138 10.31 -1.11 -1.45
CA GLU A 138 10.80 0.05 -2.21
C GLU A 138 11.32 1.16 -1.28
N MET A 139 10.67 1.36 -0.12
CA MET A 139 11.09 2.36 0.85
C MET A 139 12.45 2.00 1.47
N PHE A 140 12.73 0.70 1.66
CA PHE A 140 13.99 0.21 2.20
C PHE A 140 15.17 0.37 1.24
N GLN A 141 14.90 0.40 -0.07
CA GLN A 141 15.93 0.66 -1.08
C GLN A 141 16.31 2.15 -1.17
N TYR A 142 15.43 3.03 -0.67
CA TYR A 142 15.64 4.48 -0.71
C TYR A 142 16.22 5.04 0.60
N ALA A 143 15.74 4.58 1.75
CA ALA A 143 16.23 5.03 3.05
C ALA A 143 17.66 4.54 3.30
N ASP A 144 18.51 5.41 3.86
CA ASP A 144 19.87 5.05 4.23
C ASP A 144 19.91 3.97 5.32
N CYS A 145 18.99 4.07 6.28
CA CYS A 145 18.84 3.08 7.32
C CYS A 145 17.43 2.50 7.34
N SER A 146 17.32 1.21 7.03
CA SER A 146 16.05 0.49 7.01
C SER A 146 15.99 -0.55 8.13
N ILE A 147 14.87 -0.58 8.85
CA ILE A 147 14.64 -1.45 10.00
C ILE A 147 13.39 -2.29 9.74
N ALA A 148 13.58 -3.59 9.51
CA ALA A 148 12.47 -4.53 9.41
C ALA A 148 11.94 -4.90 10.80
N MET A 149 10.62 -4.99 10.94
CA MET A 149 10.00 -5.55 12.13
C MET A 149 10.26 -7.07 12.23
N GLY A 150 10.27 -7.61 13.45
CA GLY A 150 10.53 -9.02 13.70
C GLY A 150 9.54 -9.97 13.00
N ASN A 151 8.30 -9.52 12.82
CA ASN A 151 7.23 -10.22 12.12
C ASN A 151 7.21 -9.98 10.60
N ALA A 152 8.19 -9.27 10.04
CA ALA A 152 8.23 -8.97 8.61
C ALA A 152 8.57 -10.21 7.75
N PRO A 153 8.08 -10.28 6.51
CA PRO A 153 8.49 -11.29 5.55
C PRO A 153 10.01 -11.39 5.41
N GLU A 154 10.51 -12.60 5.18
CA GLU A 154 11.96 -12.84 5.06
C GLU A 154 12.61 -11.98 3.97
N ALA A 155 11.94 -11.79 2.83
CA ALA A 155 12.43 -10.94 1.75
C ALA A 155 12.67 -9.49 2.20
N LEU A 156 11.80 -8.92 3.05
CA LEU A 156 11.99 -7.57 3.59
C LEU A 156 13.12 -7.54 4.63
N ARG A 157 13.18 -8.55 5.52
CA ARG A 157 14.23 -8.66 6.54
C ARG A 157 15.63 -8.75 5.93
N GLN A 158 15.77 -9.41 4.79
CA GLN A 158 17.04 -9.52 4.06
C GLN A 158 17.49 -8.19 3.42
N LEU A 159 16.56 -7.26 3.14
CA LEU A 159 16.87 -5.94 2.62
C LEU A 159 17.21 -4.91 3.71
N ALA A 160 16.88 -5.22 4.97
CA ALA A 160 17.00 -4.27 6.07
C ALA A 160 18.44 -4.12 6.58
N SER A 161 18.82 -2.91 6.97
CA SER A 161 20.03 -2.65 7.75
C SER A 161 19.98 -3.34 9.13
N HIS A 162 18.79 -3.45 9.70
CA HIS A 162 18.56 -4.13 10.99
C HIS A 162 17.17 -4.79 11.03
N VAL A 163 17.06 -5.89 11.79
CA VAL A 163 15.77 -6.50 12.13
C VAL A 163 15.54 -6.29 13.62
N THR A 164 14.51 -5.53 13.97
CA THR A 164 14.10 -5.26 15.35
C THR A 164 13.09 -6.30 15.85
N LEU A 165 12.56 -6.12 17.06
CA LEU A 165 11.46 -6.95 17.59
C LEU A 165 10.17 -6.77 16.79
N SER A 166 9.19 -7.62 17.04
CA SER A 166 7.87 -7.50 16.41
C SER A 166 7.15 -6.20 16.81
N ALA A 167 6.20 -5.76 16.01
CA ALA A 167 5.44 -4.53 16.25
C ALA A 167 4.68 -4.54 17.59
N ASP A 168 4.23 -5.71 18.03
CA ASP A 168 3.56 -5.96 19.31
C ASP A 168 4.52 -6.13 20.51
N GLN A 169 5.82 -6.01 20.28
CA GLN A 169 6.89 -6.21 21.28
C GLN A 169 7.82 -5.00 21.36
N ASP A 170 7.26 -3.79 21.25
CA ASP A 170 8.02 -2.52 21.28
C ASP A 170 9.14 -2.44 20.22
N GLY A 171 8.96 -3.11 19.07
CA GLY A 171 9.97 -3.17 18.02
C GLY A 171 10.43 -1.80 17.50
N ILE A 172 9.52 -0.83 17.42
CA ILE A 172 9.87 0.55 17.04
C ILE A 172 10.84 1.16 18.07
N TRP A 173 10.55 1.03 19.36
CA TRP A 173 11.41 1.57 20.42
C TRP A 173 12.79 0.92 20.42
N HIS A 174 12.84 -0.41 20.29
CA HIS A 174 14.11 -1.15 20.20
C HIS A 174 14.92 -0.75 18.96
N GLY A 175 14.26 -0.55 17.82
CA GLY A 175 14.92 -0.12 16.60
C GLY A 175 15.47 1.30 16.73
N LEU A 176 14.71 2.23 17.29
CA LEU A 176 15.16 3.61 17.52
C LEU A 176 16.36 3.69 18.50
N LYS A 177 16.39 2.82 19.52
CA LYS A 177 17.57 2.70 20.39
C LYS A 177 18.78 2.16 19.65
N TRP A 178 18.59 1.18 18.77
CA TRP A 178 19.66 0.62 17.97
C TRP A 178 20.25 1.66 17.01
N THR A 179 19.43 2.53 16.42
CA THR A 179 19.90 3.62 15.56
C THR A 179 20.59 4.75 16.33
N GLY A 180 20.41 4.83 17.64
CA GLY A 180 20.93 5.91 18.49
C GLY A 180 20.12 7.21 18.40
N LEU A 181 18.88 7.16 17.87
CA LEU A 181 17.99 8.33 17.79
C LEU A 181 17.32 8.65 19.13
N ILE A 182 17.25 7.69 20.06
CA ILE A 182 16.73 7.84 21.43
C ILE A 182 17.58 7.12 22.48
#